data_AF-A0A4Z0JIA6-F1
#
_entry.id   AF-A0A4Z0JIA6-F1
#
_cell.length_a   1.000
_cell.length_b   1.000
_cell.length_c   1.000
_cell.angle_alpha   90.00
_cell.angle_beta   90.00
_cell.angle_gamma   90.00
#
_symmetry.space_group_name_H-M   'P 1'
#
loop_
_entity.id
_entity.type
_entity.pdbx_description
1 polymer ?
#
loop_
_entity_poly.entity_id
_entity_poly.type
_entity_poly.pdbx_seq_one_letter_code
_entity_poly.pdbx_strand_id
1 'polypeptide(L)'
;MVKKFWVVCGVLCLFLVILGCKSKETSKIVANNHTWYLYQDQGENDTVSIKFLKNQRARIKDVSTINGKVGIDRFDAQSNNPKYELDRDGKTITFDTAENKMTLKLLKTYHENVYGKHMKGYSVEYNGATYKFAYITKTDKPSNVSKTPKDTSQKIAYDQLFNHIIDIDAHADPLVANNSMIGNYNFQTIIDYRRTDGNLTINQNGTYQLTLTEHSAQKLSEETDSKVVMTTIVENGYVQNLYGKVYLTPKNEVTIDYYYHGQNTDRLLPQRVNLKVNSKSTGNQIKRAKIRIESDENQLYLYCNDYTVRMQKGQSNKNGNLLTKSNEQQTSLKDAIIQTKEYYDKYKENPLSSNADLMQLVGAISDNHDKKVGNLGVNFGEKYGTNLQPTDYQGISVNGDKQPLMQYMFLVSPSAYSENGPAVTTTRGKFLIYGSLDNKLFLLKQPDKDSTTVTWTLVKDFELQVPKLIFSLN
;
A
#
# COMPACT_ATOMS: atom_id res chain seq x y z
N MET A 1 -56.05 -3.91 -66.03
CA MET A 1 -54.77 -3.40 -65.47
C MET A 1 -54.86 -2.97 -64.00
N VAL A 2 -55.96 -2.39 -63.52
CA VAL A 2 -56.12 -1.88 -62.14
C VAL A 2 -56.00 -2.94 -61.04
N LYS A 3 -56.48 -4.18 -61.26
CA LYS A 3 -56.38 -5.26 -60.25
C LYS A 3 -54.95 -5.76 -59.97
N LYS A 4 -54.03 -5.69 -60.94
CA LYS A 4 -52.62 -6.08 -60.72
C LYS A 4 -51.83 -5.00 -59.95
N PHE A 5 -52.23 -3.74 -60.07
CA PHE A 5 -51.58 -2.63 -59.37
C PHE A 5 -51.85 -2.65 -57.85
N TRP A 6 -53.08 -3.00 -57.45
CA TRP A 6 -53.46 -3.13 -56.03
C TRP A 6 -52.78 -4.32 -55.33
N VAL A 7 -52.55 -5.42 -56.05
CA VAL A 7 -51.82 -6.58 -55.51
C VAL A 7 -50.34 -6.23 -55.32
N VAL A 8 -49.73 -5.48 -56.23
CA VAL A 8 -48.34 -5.03 -56.10
C VAL A 8 -48.17 -4.01 -54.97
N CYS A 9 -49.09 -3.05 -54.80
CA CYS A 9 -49.08 -2.15 -53.64
C CYS A 9 -49.32 -2.87 -52.30
N GLY A 10 -50.20 -3.87 -52.27
CA GLY A 10 -50.45 -4.68 -51.08
C GLY A 10 -49.23 -5.49 -50.64
N VAL A 11 -48.49 -6.07 -51.60
CA VAL A 11 -47.25 -6.81 -51.34
C VAL A 11 -46.10 -5.85 -50.96
N LEU A 12 -46.02 -4.65 -51.55
CA LEU A 12 -45.02 -3.64 -51.17
C LEU A 12 -45.25 -3.10 -49.74
N CYS A 13 -46.50 -2.86 -49.36
CA CYS A 13 -46.86 -2.49 -47.99
C CYS A 13 -46.57 -3.62 -46.98
N LEU A 14 -46.77 -4.89 -47.37
CA LEU A 14 -46.37 -6.02 -46.52
C LEU A 14 -44.85 -6.09 -46.32
N PHE A 15 -44.04 -5.79 -47.35
CA PHE A 15 -42.58 -5.74 -47.22
C PHE A 15 -42.09 -4.52 -46.40
N LEU A 16 -42.80 -3.39 -46.45
CA LEU A 16 -42.51 -2.22 -45.58
C LEU A 16 -42.84 -2.47 -44.10
N VAL A 17 -43.78 -3.37 -43.79
CA VAL A 17 -44.13 -3.75 -42.41
C VAL A 17 -43.20 -4.85 -41.85
N ILE A 18 -42.58 -5.67 -42.71
CA ILE A 18 -41.64 -6.75 -42.31
C ILE A 18 -40.19 -6.24 -42.12
N LEU A 19 -39.86 -5.05 -42.61
CA LEU A 19 -38.69 -4.28 -42.11
C LEU A 19 -39.01 -3.68 -40.74
N GLY A 20 -39.32 -4.55 -39.77
CA GLY A 20 -39.58 -4.17 -38.40
C GLY A 20 -38.43 -3.29 -37.90
N CYS A 21 -38.76 -2.10 -37.38
CA CYS A 21 -37.86 -1.25 -36.62
C CYS A 21 -37.11 -2.13 -35.62
N LYS A 22 -35.86 -2.51 -35.94
CA LYS A 22 -35.00 -3.23 -35.00
C LYS A 22 -34.99 -2.38 -33.72
N SER A 23 -35.38 -2.99 -32.60
CA SER A 23 -35.45 -2.24 -31.35
C SER A 23 -34.08 -1.62 -31.09
N LYS A 24 -34.05 -0.31 -30.87
CA LYS A 24 -32.82 0.44 -30.61
C LYS A 24 -32.05 -0.22 -29.47
N GLU A 25 -30.72 -0.28 -29.58
CA GLU A 25 -29.86 -0.95 -28.61
C GLU A 25 -30.05 -0.34 -27.22
N THR A 26 -30.10 0.99 -27.12
CA THR A 26 -30.40 1.69 -25.86
C THR A 26 -31.77 1.34 -25.27
N SER A 27 -32.78 1.09 -26.11
CA SER A 27 -34.10 0.64 -25.64
C SER A 27 -34.05 -0.76 -25.01
N LYS A 28 -33.19 -1.67 -25.51
CA LYS A 28 -32.99 -3.00 -24.91
C LYS A 28 -32.29 -2.90 -23.54
N ILE A 29 -31.35 -1.97 -23.42
CA ILE A 29 -30.61 -1.71 -22.17
C ILE A 29 -31.57 -1.27 -21.07
N VAL A 30 -32.42 -0.26 -21.33
CA VAL A 30 -33.30 0.31 -20.30
C VAL A 30 -34.51 -0.56 -19.98
N ALA A 31 -34.90 -1.46 -20.90
CA ALA A 31 -36.02 -2.37 -20.70
C ALA A 31 -35.70 -3.50 -19.72
N ASN A 32 -34.42 -3.78 -19.47
CA ASN A 32 -34.03 -4.83 -18.53
C ASN A 32 -33.98 -4.29 -17.09
N ASN A 33 -34.16 -5.19 -16.11
CA ASN A 33 -34.06 -4.85 -14.68
C ASN A 33 -32.66 -5.14 -14.13
N HIS A 34 -31.65 -5.23 -14.99
CA HIS A 34 -30.28 -5.47 -14.55
C HIS A 34 -29.69 -4.22 -13.90
N THR A 35 -28.79 -4.43 -12.94
CA THR A 35 -27.86 -3.38 -12.54
C THR A 35 -26.69 -3.41 -13.50
N TRP A 36 -26.52 -2.31 -14.23
CA TRP A 36 -25.43 -2.10 -15.15
C TRP A 36 -24.27 -1.45 -14.42
N TYR A 37 -23.06 -1.74 -14.85
CA TYR A 37 -21.83 -1.24 -14.28
C TYR A 37 -21.05 -0.55 -15.40
N LEU A 38 -20.75 0.73 -15.22
CA LEU A 38 -19.80 1.46 -16.04
C LEU A 38 -18.44 1.38 -15.35
N TYR A 39 -17.41 0.88 -16.03
CA TYR A 39 -16.07 0.73 -15.47
C TYR A 39 -15.01 0.70 -16.56
N GLN A 40 -13.76 1.00 -16.20
CA GLN A 40 -12.58 0.70 -17.00
C GLN A 40 -11.87 -0.55 -16.48
N ASP A 41 -10.99 -1.11 -17.31
CA ASP A 41 -10.19 -2.29 -17.01
C ASP A 41 -11.00 -3.46 -16.45
N GLN A 42 -10.98 -3.66 -15.15
CA GLN A 42 -11.60 -4.80 -14.47
C GLN A 42 -12.60 -4.37 -13.37
N GLY A 43 -13.02 -3.10 -13.35
CA GLY A 43 -14.08 -2.64 -12.44
C GLY A 43 -13.81 -2.85 -10.95
N GLU A 44 -12.53 -2.76 -10.58
CA GLU A 44 -12.04 -2.77 -9.20
C GLU A 44 -11.90 -1.37 -8.62
N ASN A 45 -11.89 -0.37 -9.50
CA ASN A 45 -12.02 1.03 -9.18
C ASN A 45 -13.13 1.62 -10.04
N ASP A 46 -13.73 2.67 -9.48
CA ASP A 46 -14.69 3.59 -10.09
C ASP A 46 -15.69 2.93 -11.02
N THR A 47 -16.41 2.00 -10.40
CA THR A 47 -17.57 1.38 -11.00
C THR A 47 -18.78 2.26 -10.70
N VAL A 48 -19.47 2.74 -11.72
CA VAL A 48 -20.78 3.36 -11.54
C VAL A 48 -21.83 2.30 -11.74
N SER A 49 -22.59 2.02 -10.68
CA SER A 49 -23.78 1.19 -10.80
C SER A 49 -24.95 2.03 -11.29
N ILE A 50 -25.62 1.57 -12.33
CA ILE A 50 -26.79 2.21 -12.94
C ILE A 50 -27.92 1.20 -12.92
N LYS A 51 -29.01 1.56 -12.24
CA LYS A 51 -30.25 0.80 -12.26
C LYS A 51 -31.36 1.66 -12.85
N PHE A 52 -31.87 1.27 -14.01
CA PHE A 52 -33.00 1.95 -14.64
C PHE A 52 -34.27 1.74 -13.81
N LEU A 53 -35.02 2.81 -13.62
CA LEU A 53 -36.27 2.87 -12.85
C LEU A 53 -37.43 3.25 -13.79
N LYS A 54 -38.64 3.18 -13.24
CA LYS A 54 -39.84 3.71 -13.92
C LYS A 54 -39.73 5.23 -14.15
N ASN A 55 -40.56 5.75 -15.04
CA ASN A 55 -40.66 7.19 -15.35
C ASN A 55 -39.36 7.82 -15.86
N GLN A 56 -38.59 7.08 -16.66
CA GLN A 56 -37.35 7.55 -17.28
C GLN A 56 -36.33 8.09 -16.28
N ARG A 57 -36.25 7.46 -15.10
CA ARG A 57 -35.25 7.77 -14.08
C ARG A 57 -34.26 6.62 -13.89
N ALA A 58 -33.06 6.92 -13.42
CA ALA A 58 -32.07 5.92 -13.07
C ALA A 58 -31.51 6.19 -11.68
N ARG A 59 -31.32 5.12 -10.89
CA ARG A 59 -30.48 5.20 -9.69
C ARG A 59 -29.04 5.00 -10.13
N ILE A 60 -28.21 6.01 -9.88
CA ILE A 60 -26.80 6.03 -10.26
C ILE A 60 -26.00 6.11 -8.98
N LYS A 61 -25.09 5.15 -8.75
CA LYS A 61 -24.21 5.15 -7.59
C LYS A 61 -22.76 4.95 -7.98
N ASP A 62 -21.90 5.75 -7.38
CA ASP A 62 -20.45 5.52 -7.36
C ASP A 62 -20.16 4.41 -6.36
N VAL A 63 -19.79 3.22 -6.84
CA VAL A 63 -19.45 2.06 -6.02
C VAL A 63 -17.97 1.71 -6.17
N SER A 64 -17.41 1.09 -5.13
CA SER A 64 -15.99 0.75 -5.11
C SER A 64 -15.62 -0.27 -6.18
N THR A 65 -16.50 -1.25 -6.45
CA THR A 65 -16.26 -2.35 -7.38
C THR A 65 -17.56 -2.82 -8.04
N ILE A 66 -17.44 -3.61 -9.11
CA ILE A 66 -18.58 -4.36 -9.68
C ILE A 66 -19.27 -5.19 -8.59
N ASN A 67 -20.58 -5.06 -8.46
CA ASN A 67 -21.42 -5.65 -7.40
C ASN A 67 -21.20 -5.07 -5.98
N GLY A 68 -20.53 -3.92 -5.85
CA GLY A 68 -20.43 -3.20 -4.58
C GLY A 68 -21.80 -2.81 -4.03
N LYS A 69 -22.00 -3.03 -2.72
CA LYS A 69 -23.27 -2.71 -2.02
C LYS A 69 -23.32 -1.28 -1.48
N VAL A 70 -22.16 -0.71 -1.16
CA VAL A 70 -21.99 0.63 -0.58
C VAL A 70 -21.48 1.56 -1.67
N GLY A 71 -22.06 2.75 -1.75
CA GLY A 71 -21.71 3.76 -2.74
C GLY A 71 -22.44 5.08 -2.51
N ILE A 72 -21.99 6.12 -3.19
CA ILE A 72 -22.56 7.48 -3.12
C ILE A 72 -23.59 7.64 -4.24
N ASP A 73 -24.81 8.05 -3.91
CA ASP A 73 -25.86 8.33 -4.89
C ASP A 73 -25.56 9.61 -5.68
N ARG A 74 -25.70 9.54 -7.01
CA ARG A 74 -25.74 10.73 -7.87
C ARG A 74 -27.17 11.17 -8.05
N PHE A 75 -27.43 12.45 -7.82
CA PHE A 75 -28.74 13.06 -7.97
C PHE A 75 -28.79 14.04 -9.14
N ASP A 76 -30.01 14.42 -9.55
CA ASP A 76 -30.27 15.60 -10.38
C ASP A 76 -30.13 16.89 -9.55
N ALA A 77 -30.23 18.06 -10.21
CA ALA A 77 -30.13 19.37 -9.55
C ALA A 77 -31.21 19.62 -8.47
N GLN A 78 -32.24 18.76 -8.39
CA GLN A 78 -33.30 18.81 -7.39
C GLN A 78 -33.18 17.69 -6.35
N SER A 79 -32.00 17.07 -6.23
CA SER A 79 -31.72 15.97 -5.29
C SER A 79 -32.58 14.71 -5.49
N ASN A 80 -33.09 14.47 -6.71
CA ASN A 80 -33.81 13.25 -7.07
C ASN A 80 -32.96 12.32 -7.94
N ASN A 81 -33.38 11.06 -8.12
CA ASN A 81 -32.72 10.13 -9.05
C ASN A 81 -32.70 10.72 -10.48
N PRO A 82 -31.54 10.84 -11.16
CA PRO A 82 -31.42 11.47 -12.46
C PRO A 82 -32.43 10.96 -13.50
N LYS A 83 -32.96 11.85 -14.32
CA LYS A 83 -33.68 11.47 -15.54
C LYS A 83 -32.70 11.02 -16.61
N TYR A 84 -33.16 10.16 -17.52
CA TYR A 84 -32.39 9.77 -18.69
C TYR A 84 -33.16 9.96 -19.99
N GLU A 85 -32.43 10.29 -21.04
CA GLU A 85 -32.92 10.42 -22.41
C GLU A 85 -32.19 9.44 -23.32
N LEU A 86 -32.93 8.87 -24.28
CA LEU A 86 -32.40 7.99 -25.30
C LEU A 86 -32.37 8.73 -26.62
N ASP A 87 -31.20 8.81 -27.24
CA ASP A 87 -31.09 9.50 -28.51
C ASP A 87 -31.84 8.76 -29.65
N ARG A 88 -32.20 9.52 -30.69
CA ARG A 88 -32.91 9.01 -31.86
C ARG A 88 -32.11 7.95 -32.60
N ASP A 89 -30.78 7.97 -32.53
CA ASP A 89 -29.90 6.99 -33.17
C ASP A 89 -29.92 5.61 -32.47
N GLY A 90 -30.46 5.53 -31.25
CA GLY A 90 -30.51 4.30 -30.46
C GLY A 90 -29.15 3.82 -29.92
N LYS A 91 -28.15 4.69 -29.90
CA LYS A 91 -26.78 4.43 -29.42
C LYS A 91 -26.36 5.32 -28.27
N THR A 92 -27.06 6.41 -27.99
CA THR A 92 -26.66 7.32 -26.89
C THR A 92 -27.68 7.33 -25.77
N ILE A 93 -27.20 7.25 -24.52
CA ILE A 93 -27.98 7.42 -23.29
C ILE A 93 -27.40 8.62 -22.54
N THR A 94 -28.23 9.61 -22.23
CA THR A 94 -27.82 10.80 -21.47
C THR A 94 -28.55 10.83 -20.14
N PHE A 95 -27.82 11.00 -19.04
CA PHE A 95 -28.38 11.16 -17.70
C PHE A 95 -28.18 12.60 -17.20
N ASP A 96 -29.26 13.23 -16.74
CA ASP A 96 -29.24 14.59 -16.22
C ASP A 96 -28.83 14.59 -14.72
N THR A 97 -27.53 14.50 -14.44
CA THR A 97 -26.99 14.61 -13.07
C THR A 97 -26.70 16.07 -12.68
N ALA A 98 -26.63 16.35 -11.38
CA ALA A 98 -26.56 17.71 -10.83
C ALA A 98 -25.35 18.53 -11.30
N GLU A 99 -24.17 17.90 -11.37
CA GLU A 99 -22.93 18.61 -11.74
C GLU A 99 -22.75 18.67 -13.26
N ASN A 100 -22.86 17.52 -13.94
CA ASN A 100 -22.64 17.41 -15.38
C ASN A 100 -23.53 16.33 -15.99
N LYS A 101 -23.99 16.54 -17.23
CA LYS A 101 -24.70 15.48 -17.96
C LYS A 101 -23.78 14.30 -18.21
N MET A 102 -24.22 13.10 -17.83
CA MET A 102 -23.47 11.87 -18.08
C MET A 102 -23.97 11.26 -19.40
N THR A 103 -23.14 11.29 -20.44
CA THR A 103 -23.50 10.82 -21.79
C THR A 103 -22.73 9.56 -22.15
N LEU A 104 -23.42 8.45 -22.37
CA LEU A 104 -22.85 7.17 -22.76
C LEU A 104 -23.19 6.86 -24.21
N LYS A 105 -22.18 6.72 -25.07
CA LYS A 105 -22.35 6.33 -26.47
C LYS A 105 -21.91 4.90 -26.68
N LEU A 106 -22.85 4.03 -27.05
CA LEU A 106 -22.59 2.61 -27.32
C LEU A 106 -21.69 2.44 -28.54
N LEU A 107 -20.60 1.68 -28.39
CA LEU A 107 -19.65 1.39 -29.46
C LEU A 107 -19.83 -0.04 -30.00
N LYS A 108 -19.27 -1.05 -29.33
CA LYS A 108 -19.34 -2.48 -29.71
C LYS A 108 -19.83 -3.32 -28.54
N THR A 109 -20.33 -4.51 -28.84
CA THR A 109 -20.69 -5.49 -27.81
C THR A 109 -19.45 -5.92 -27.01
N TYR A 110 -19.67 -6.28 -25.76
CA TYR A 110 -18.63 -6.63 -24.80
C TYR A 110 -19.04 -7.85 -23.97
N HIS A 111 -18.09 -8.78 -23.82
CA HIS A 111 -18.21 -9.95 -22.96
C HIS A 111 -16.82 -10.31 -22.40
N GLU A 112 -16.68 -10.39 -21.08
CA GLU A 112 -15.42 -10.76 -20.40
C GLU A 112 -15.75 -11.36 -19.03
N ASN A 113 -14.87 -12.21 -18.51
CA ASN A 113 -14.88 -12.60 -17.10
C ASN A 113 -13.99 -11.62 -16.32
N VAL A 114 -14.57 -10.97 -15.32
CA VAL A 114 -13.91 -9.97 -14.48
C VAL A 114 -13.96 -10.45 -13.04
N TYR A 115 -12.86 -11.03 -12.54
CA TYR A 115 -12.74 -11.60 -11.19
C TYR A 115 -13.88 -12.55 -10.80
N GLY A 116 -14.17 -13.52 -11.66
CA GLY A 116 -15.24 -14.50 -11.47
C GLY A 116 -16.65 -13.98 -11.76
N LYS A 117 -16.79 -12.75 -12.29
CA LYS A 117 -18.06 -12.15 -12.70
C LYS A 117 -18.13 -12.16 -14.23
N HIS A 118 -19.08 -12.89 -14.78
CA HIS A 118 -19.29 -12.99 -16.23
C HIS A 118 -20.08 -11.77 -16.70
N MET A 119 -19.39 -10.83 -17.33
CA MET A 119 -19.94 -9.54 -17.72
C MET A 119 -20.46 -9.59 -19.16
N LYS A 120 -21.61 -8.97 -19.42
CA LYS A 120 -22.16 -8.79 -20.78
C LYS A 120 -22.70 -7.37 -20.95
N GLY A 121 -22.42 -6.75 -22.09
CA GLY A 121 -22.87 -5.39 -22.37
C GLY A 121 -22.20 -4.80 -23.60
N TYR A 122 -21.72 -3.57 -23.47
CA TYR A 122 -21.10 -2.81 -24.56
C TYR A 122 -19.84 -2.11 -24.05
N SER A 123 -18.84 -1.94 -24.92
CA SER A 123 -17.91 -0.84 -24.71
C SER A 123 -18.61 0.47 -25.08
N VAL A 124 -18.39 1.52 -24.32
CA VAL A 124 -19.03 2.82 -24.50
C VAL A 124 -18.00 3.93 -24.49
N GLU A 125 -18.26 5.00 -25.20
CA GLU A 125 -17.53 6.26 -25.04
C GLU A 125 -18.19 7.08 -23.93
N TYR A 126 -17.38 7.55 -22.99
CA TYR A 126 -17.78 8.44 -21.90
C TYR A 126 -16.65 9.41 -21.60
N ASN A 127 -16.93 10.73 -21.61
CA ASN A 127 -15.94 11.80 -21.42
C ASN A 127 -14.68 11.67 -22.30
N GLY A 128 -14.85 11.25 -23.57
CA GLY A 128 -13.75 11.10 -24.53
C GLY A 128 -12.89 9.84 -24.33
N ALA A 129 -13.17 9.00 -23.33
CA ALA A 129 -12.48 7.73 -23.10
C ALA A 129 -13.42 6.53 -23.30
N THR A 130 -12.83 5.36 -23.55
CA THR A 130 -13.58 4.11 -23.71
C THR A 130 -13.76 3.42 -22.35
N TYR A 131 -14.99 3.07 -22.03
CA TYR A 131 -15.42 2.34 -20.83
C TYR A 131 -16.13 1.05 -21.23
N LYS A 132 -16.38 0.19 -20.25
CA LYS A 132 -17.25 -0.99 -20.34
C LYS A 132 -18.54 -0.67 -19.59
N PHE A 133 -19.68 -0.80 -20.27
CA PHE A 133 -21.00 -0.69 -19.68
C PHE A 133 -21.69 -2.04 -19.76
N ALA A 134 -21.68 -2.79 -18.67
CA ALA A 134 -22.06 -4.19 -18.66
C ALA A 134 -22.74 -4.61 -17.36
N TYR A 135 -23.56 -5.65 -17.43
CA TYR A 135 -24.20 -6.28 -16.28
C TYR A 135 -23.65 -7.68 -16.04
N ILE A 136 -23.83 -8.18 -14.82
CA ILE A 136 -23.41 -9.53 -14.44
C ILE A 136 -24.44 -10.53 -14.95
N THR A 137 -24.01 -11.48 -15.77
CA THR A 137 -24.85 -12.57 -16.28
C THR A 137 -24.82 -13.79 -15.37
N LYS A 138 -23.65 -14.05 -14.77
CA LYS A 138 -23.39 -15.15 -13.85
C LYS A 138 -22.19 -14.76 -12.99
N THR A 139 -22.17 -15.25 -11.76
CA THR A 139 -20.96 -15.27 -10.93
C THR A 139 -20.51 -16.72 -10.84
N ASP A 140 -19.21 -16.97 -10.99
CA ASP A 140 -18.66 -18.28 -10.70
C ASP A 140 -19.03 -18.66 -9.26
N LYS A 141 -19.41 -19.93 -9.06
CA LYS A 141 -19.66 -20.42 -7.71
C LYS A 141 -18.36 -20.17 -6.93
N PRO A 142 -18.40 -19.57 -5.73
CA PRO A 142 -17.23 -19.57 -4.87
C PRO A 142 -16.79 -21.02 -4.77
N SER A 143 -15.57 -21.32 -5.23
CA SER A 143 -15.01 -22.66 -5.07
C SER A 143 -15.17 -23.03 -3.59
N ASN A 144 -15.50 -24.30 -3.30
CA ASN A 144 -15.60 -24.85 -1.93
C ASN A 144 -14.29 -24.80 -1.12
N VAL A 145 -13.35 -23.91 -1.47
CA VAL A 145 -12.36 -23.34 -0.57
C VAL A 145 -13.10 -22.43 0.42
N SER A 146 -13.94 -23.03 1.28
CA SER A 146 -14.59 -22.38 2.43
C SER A 146 -13.59 -22.16 3.57
N LYS A 147 -12.47 -21.55 3.23
CA LYS A 147 -11.63 -20.84 4.18
C LYS A 147 -11.41 -19.51 3.49
N THR A 148 -11.71 -18.41 4.18
CA THR A 148 -11.09 -17.11 3.93
C THR A 148 -9.69 -17.40 3.39
N PRO A 149 -9.31 -16.97 2.18
CA PRO A 149 -7.94 -17.13 1.76
C PRO A 149 -7.14 -16.50 2.89
N LYS A 150 -6.46 -17.32 3.69
CA LYS A 150 -5.42 -16.78 4.56
C LYS A 150 -4.53 -16.04 3.58
N ASP A 151 -4.24 -14.77 3.83
CA ASP A 151 -3.13 -14.07 3.16
C ASP A 151 -1.92 -14.99 3.37
N THR A 152 -1.67 -15.85 2.38
CA THR A 152 -0.72 -16.95 2.49
C THR A 152 0.51 -16.42 1.82
N SER A 153 1.21 -15.56 2.58
CA SER A 153 2.52 -15.09 2.20
C SER A 153 3.43 -16.30 2.01
N GLN A 154 3.91 -16.49 0.79
CA GLN A 154 4.81 -17.57 0.41
C GLN A 154 6.22 -17.03 0.41
N LYS A 155 7.14 -17.77 1.05
CA LYS A 155 8.57 -17.47 0.93
C LYS A 155 8.99 -17.72 -0.52
N ILE A 156 9.76 -16.79 -1.08
CA ILE A 156 10.26 -16.85 -2.45
C ILE A 156 11.75 -16.51 -2.47
N ALA A 157 12.48 -16.99 -3.47
CA ALA A 157 13.86 -16.57 -3.66
C ALA A 157 13.92 -15.11 -4.18
N TYR A 158 14.98 -14.39 -3.82
CA TYR A 158 15.17 -12.98 -4.18
C TYR A 158 15.10 -12.74 -5.70
N ASP A 159 15.81 -13.56 -6.47
CA ASP A 159 15.89 -13.50 -7.93
C ASP A 159 14.54 -13.78 -8.60
N GLN A 160 13.72 -14.65 -7.99
CA GLN A 160 12.41 -14.99 -8.49
C GLN A 160 11.36 -13.89 -8.26
N LEU A 161 11.57 -13.00 -7.27
CA LEU A 161 10.60 -11.95 -6.93
C LEU A 161 10.29 -11.02 -8.11
N PHE A 162 11.30 -10.71 -8.93
CA PHE A 162 11.16 -9.80 -10.08
C PHE A 162 10.23 -10.33 -11.17
N ASN A 163 10.08 -11.65 -11.29
CA ASN A 163 9.20 -12.29 -12.27
C ASN A 163 7.71 -12.03 -11.98
N HIS A 164 7.38 -11.60 -10.77
CA HIS A 164 6.01 -11.34 -10.34
C HIS A 164 5.61 -9.87 -10.45
N ILE A 165 6.57 -8.97 -10.67
CA ILE A 165 6.30 -7.53 -10.79
C ILE A 165 5.57 -7.28 -12.12
N ILE A 166 4.42 -6.63 -12.04
CA ILE A 166 3.64 -6.17 -13.18
C ILE A 166 4.40 -5.02 -13.85
N ASP A 167 4.67 -5.15 -15.15
CA ASP A 167 5.17 -4.07 -15.98
C ASP A 167 4.06 -3.02 -16.17
N ILE A 168 4.26 -1.85 -15.57
CA ILE A 168 3.31 -0.74 -15.65
C ILE A 168 3.57 0.14 -16.88
N ASP A 169 4.77 0.13 -17.47
CA ASP A 169 5.03 1.01 -18.62
C ASP A 169 4.37 0.48 -19.89
N ALA A 170 4.22 -0.85 -20.01
CA ALA A 170 3.63 -1.51 -21.17
C ALA A 170 2.15 -1.15 -21.43
N HIS A 171 1.42 -0.68 -20.41
CA HIS A 171 -0.04 -0.46 -20.49
C HIS A 171 -0.48 0.88 -19.87
N ALA A 172 0.43 1.83 -19.68
CA ALA A 172 0.08 3.15 -19.16
C ALA A 172 -0.50 4.05 -20.25
N ASP A 173 -1.53 4.82 -19.89
CA ASP A 173 -2.13 5.84 -20.74
C ASP A 173 -1.53 7.22 -20.40
N PRO A 174 -0.92 7.94 -21.35
CA PRO A 174 -0.33 9.25 -21.09
C PRO A 174 -1.31 10.25 -20.48
N LEU A 175 -0.83 11.04 -19.51
CA LEU A 175 -1.60 12.15 -18.96
C LEU A 175 -1.70 13.25 -20.03
N VAL A 176 -2.86 13.35 -20.67
CA VAL A 176 -3.18 14.41 -21.64
C VAL A 176 -3.97 15.56 -21.01
N ALA A 177 -4.64 15.29 -19.89
CA ALA A 177 -5.28 16.27 -19.02
C ALA A 177 -4.60 16.24 -17.65
N ASN A 178 -4.43 17.40 -17.01
CA ASN A 178 -3.77 17.56 -15.70
C ASN A 178 -2.23 17.48 -15.69
N ASN A 179 -1.55 17.93 -16.76
CA ASN A 179 -0.07 17.99 -16.80
C ASN A 179 0.56 18.78 -15.65
N SER A 180 -0.19 19.68 -15.01
CA SER A 180 0.27 20.43 -13.83
C SER A 180 0.56 19.54 -12.61
N MET A 181 0.04 18.31 -12.57
CA MET A 181 0.29 17.33 -11.51
C MET A 181 1.55 16.49 -11.74
N ILE A 182 2.20 16.62 -12.88
CA ILE A 182 3.43 15.87 -13.19
C ILE A 182 4.57 16.44 -12.37
N GLY A 183 5.34 15.55 -11.74
CA GLY A 183 6.49 15.92 -10.93
C GLY A 183 6.69 15.02 -9.72
N ASN A 184 7.63 15.41 -8.88
CA ASN A 184 7.92 14.77 -7.61
C ASN A 184 7.40 15.64 -6.47
N TYR A 185 6.89 15.00 -5.43
CA TYR A 185 6.27 15.65 -4.30
C TYR A 185 6.65 14.95 -3.00
N ASN A 186 6.86 15.73 -1.95
CA ASN A 186 7.00 15.25 -0.58
C ASN A 186 5.72 15.62 0.18
N PHE A 187 5.27 14.73 1.07
CA PHE A 187 4.17 14.99 1.98
C PHE A 187 4.39 14.27 3.30
N GLN A 188 3.60 14.64 4.31
CA GLN A 188 3.62 13.99 5.60
C GLN A 188 2.21 13.58 5.99
N THR A 189 2.10 12.43 6.65
CA THR A 189 0.82 11.89 7.09
C THR A 189 0.99 11.04 8.35
N ILE A 190 -0.12 10.51 8.87
CA ILE A 190 -0.14 9.55 9.97
C ILE A 190 -0.91 8.30 9.53
N ILE A 191 -0.31 7.13 9.73
CA ILE A 191 -0.90 5.81 9.46
C ILE A 191 -0.78 5.00 10.76
N ASP A 192 -1.88 4.52 11.32
CA ASP A 192 -1.87 3.71 12.57
C ASP A 192 -1.02 4.32 13.72
N TYR A 193 -1.16 5.63 13.97
CA TYR A 193 -0.37 6.40 14.95
C TYR A 193 1.13 6.53 14.65
N ARG A 194 1.58 6.13 13.46
CA ARG A 194 2.94 6.29 12.97
C ARG A 194 3.03 7.55 12.13
N ARG A 195 3.89 8.48 12.54
CA ARG A 195 4.26 9.60 11.67
C ARG A 195 4.96 9.00 10.45
N THR A 196 4.53 9.42 9.28
CA THR A 196 4.93 8.82 8.01
C THR A 196 5.35 9.92 7.05
N ASP A 197 6.55 9.77 6.50
CA ASP A 197 7.04 10.64 5.43
C ASP A 197 6.74 9.98 4.08
N GLY A 198 6.13 10.74 3.18
CA GLY A 198 5.68 10.26 1.89
C GLY A 198 6.38 11.00 0.75
N ASN A 199 6.76 10.26 -0.29
CA ASN A 199 7.22 10.81 -1.55
C ASN A 199 6.32 10.27 -2.66
N LEU A 200 5.82 11.15 -3.53
CA LEU A 200 5.00 10.78 -4.69
C LEU A 200 5.64 11.31 -5.98
N THR A 201 5.78 10.46 -6.98
CA THR A 201 6.18 10.82 -8.35
C THR A 201 5.02 10.52 -9.28
N ILE A 202 4.66 11.48 -10.12
CA ILE A 202 3.65 11.35 -11.18
C ILE A 202 4.33 11.60 -12.51
N ASN A 203 4.29 10.61 -13.39
CA ASN A 203 4.98 10.63 -14.68
C ASN A 203 4.04 11.04 -15.83
N GLN A 204 4.61 11.63 -16.87
CA GLN A 204 3.90 12.04 -18.08
C GLN A 204 3.20 10.87 -18.80
N ASN A 205 3.77 9.66 -18.72
CA ASN A 205 3.21 8.46 -19.32
C ASN A 205 1.98 7.90 -18.57
N GLY A 206 1.54 8.54 -17.48
CA GLY A 206 0.40 8.07 -16.68
C GLY A 206 0.72 7.02 -15.65
N THR A 207 2.00 6.83 -15.32
CA THR A 207 2.41 6.02 -14.16
C THR A 207 2.65 6.91 -12.95
N TYR A 208 2.64 6.29 -11.76
CA TYR A 208 3.10 6.92 -10.54
C TYR A 208 3.98 5.98 -9.73
N GLN A 209 4.74 6.56 -8.81
CA GLN A 209 5.38 5.85 -7.72
C GLN A 209 5.15 6.58 -6.40
N LEU A 210 4.78 5.84 -5.37
CA LEU A 210 4.58 6.31 -4.00
C LEU A 210 5.51 5.55 -3.06
N THR A 211 6.34 6.29 -2.32
CA THR A 211 7.14 5.76 -1.21
C THR A 211 6.61 6.29 0.10
N LEU A 212 6.44 5.44 1.09
CA LEU A 212 6.07 5.79 2.47
C LEU A 212 7.13 5.23 3.41
N THR A 213 7.67 6.07 4.28
CA THR A 213 8.56 5.66 5.37
C THR A 213 7.81 5.83 6.68
N GLU A 214 7.42 4.71 7.28
CA GLU A 214 6.69 4.67 8.53
C GLU A 214 7.65 4.58 9.72
N HIS A 215 7.58 5.57 10.61
CA HIS A 215 8.34 5.56 11.86
C HIS A 215 7.58 4.82 12.97
N SER A 216 8.25 4.52 14.08
CA SER A 216 7.59 3.86 15.22
C SER A 216 6.40 4.66 15.72
N ALA A 217 5.34 3.97 16.15
CA ALA A 217 4.14 4.63 16.67
C ALA A 217 4.48 5.53 17.86
N GLN A 218 3.89 6.72 17.90
CA GLN A 218 4.10 7.71 18.95
C GLN A 218 2.82 8.44 19.29
N LYS A 219 2.76 9.06 20.47
CA LYS A 219 1.62 9.92 20.80
C LYS A 219 1.62 11.13 19.86
N LEU A 220 0.44 11.49 19.37
CA LEU A 220 0.27 12.58 18.41
C LEU A 220 0.78 13.93 18.93
N SER A 221 0.76 14.12 20.26
CA SER A 221 1.15 15.35 20.94
C SER A 221 2.65 15.52 21.17
N GLU A 222 3.50 14.58 20.72
CA GLU A 222 4.95 14.70 20.92
C GLU A 222 5.58 15.72 19.97
N GLU A 223 6.49 16.54 20.49
CA GLU A 223 7.18 17.59 19.74
C GLU A 223 8.27 17.04 18.82
N THR A 224 8.81 15.85 19.14
CA THR A 224 9.86 15.20 18.36
C THR A 224 9.34 13.97 17.63
N ASP A 225 9.76 13.80 16.37
CA ASP A 225 9.50 12.57 15.61
C ASP A 225 10.42 11.45 16.13
N SER A 226 9.86 10.25 16.24
CA SER A 226 10.67 9.05 16.38
C SER A 226 11.56 8.91 15.16
N LYS A 227 12.84 8.63 15.41
CA LYS A 227 13.81 8.34 14.35
C LYS A 227 13.82 6.86 13.96
N VAL A 228 13.06 6.03 14.67
CA VAL A 228 13.04 4.57 14.47
C VAL A 228 12.15 4.26 13.27
N VAL A 229 12.74 3.74 12.21
CA VAL A 229 12.04 3.35 10.98
C VAL A 229 11.52 1.92 11.13
N MET A 230 10.22 1.73 10.97
CA MET A 230 9.58 0.41 11.07
C MET A 230 9.53 -0.28 9.72
N THR A 231 9.03 0.47 8.74
CA THR A 231 8.66 -0.08 7.44
C THR A 231 8.85 0.99 6.37
N THR A 232 9.37 0.58 5.21
CA THR A 232 9.31 1.36 3.97
C THR A 232 8.38 0.65 3.00
N ILE A 233 7.41 1.38 2.46
CA ILE A 233 6.50 0.89 1.41
C ILE A 233 6.87 1.61 0.12
N VAL A 234 7.11 0.86 -0.94
CA VAL A 234 7.28 1.40 -2.30
C VAL A 234 6.20 0.80 -3.19
N GLU A 235 5.39 1.65 -3.79
CA GLU A 235 4.26 1.26 -4.62
C GLU A 235 4.33 1.95 -5.96
N ASN A 236 3.94 1.25 -7.03
CA ASN A 236 3.73 1.87 -8.33
C ASN A 236 2.46 1.37 -9.03
N GLY A 237 2.02 2.13 -10.02
CA GLY A 237 0.80 1.83 -10.75
C GLY A 237 0.41 2.94 -11.72
N TYR A 238 -0.90 3.05 -11.97
CA TYR A 238 -1.46 3.97 -12.94
C TYR A 238 -2.10 5.19 -12.31
N VAL A 239 -1.99 6.31 -13.00
CA VAL A 239 -2.72 7.55 -12.72
C VAL A 239 -3.97 7.55 -13.59
N GLN A 240 -5.14 7.61 -12.96
CA GLN A 240 -6.42 7.55 -13.67
C GLN A 240 -7.25 8.81 -13.39
N ASN A 241 -7.73 9.47 -14.45
CA ASN A 241 -8.69 10.57 -14.33
C ASN A 241 -10.11 10.01 -14.33
N LEU A 242 -10.85 10.25 -13.26
CA LEU A 242 -12.18 9.74 -13.03
C LEU A 242 -13.07 10.90 -12.55
N TYR A 243 -14.05 11.27 -13.37
CA TYR A 243 -15.03 12.32 -13.06
C TYR A 243 -14.41 13.68 -12.68
N GLY A 244 -13.28 14.03 -13.30
CA GLY A 244 -12.56 15.28 -13.01
C GLY A 244 -11.63 15.20 -11.81
N LYS A 245 -11.47 14.02 -11.19
CA LYS A 245 -10.56 13.76 -10.07
C LYS A 245 -9.47 12.77 -10.49
N VAL A 246 -8.28 12.89 -9.93
CA VAL A 246 -7.14 12.04 -10.29
C VAL A 246 -6.92 11.00 -9.19
N TYR A 247 -6.80 9.73 -9.55
CA TYR A 247 -6.63 8.62 -8.62
C TYR A 247 -5.36 7.85 -8.92
N LEU A 248 -4.74 7.32 -7.86
CA LEU A 248 -3.60 6.42 -7.94
C LEU A 248 -4.09 4.98 -7.78
N THR A 249 -3.92 4.17 -8.82
CA THR A 249 -4.34 2.77 -8.86
C THR A 249 -3.12 1.85 -8.80
N PRO A 250 -2.89 1.15 -7.67
CA PRO A 250 -1.68 0.37 -7.48
C PRO A 250 -1.69 -0.94 -8.27
N LYS A 251 -0.51 -1.30 -8.77
CA LYS A 251 -0.24 -2.59 -9.42
C LYS A 251 0.78 -3.43 -8.69
N ASN A 252 1.78 -2.79 -8.10
CA ASN A 252 2.80 -3.45 -7.29
C ASN A 252 3.00 -2.68 -5.98
N GLU A 253 3.11 -3.39 -4.87
CA GLU A 253 3.49 -2.86 -3.56
C GLU A 253 4.60 -3.72 -2.97
N VAL A 254 5.73 -3.10 -2.67
CA VAL A 254 6.84 -3.70 -1.93
C VAL A 254 6.86 -3.12 -0.53
N THR A 255 6.81 -3.98 0.48
CA THR A 255 6.98 -3.62 1.88
C THR A 255 8.34 -4.13 2.37
N ILE A 256 9.17 -3.23 2.91
CA ILE A 256 10.46 -3.54 3.52
C ILE A 256 10.32 -3.28 5.03
N ASP A 257 10.30 -4.35 5.82
CA ASP A 257 10.26 -4.26 7.29
C ASP A 257 11.68 -4.29 7.85
N TYR A 258 11.91 -3.52 8.91
CA TYR A 258 13.19 -3.44 9.60
C TYR A 258 13.09 -3.93 11.05
N TYR A 259 14.20 -4.47 11.55
CA TYR A 259 14.34 -4.65 13.00
C TYR A 259 14.44 -3.27 13.65
N TYR A 260 13.61 -3.04 14.66
CA TYR A 260 13.43 -1.71 15.26
C TYR A 260 13.86 -1.63 16.74
N HIS A 261 14.00 -2.77 17.43
CA HIS A 261 14.51 -2.78 18.81
C HIS A 261 16.02 -2.52 18.84
N GLY A 262 16.42 -1.44 19.51
CA GLY A 262 17.82 -1.03 19.57
C GLY A 262 18.38 -0.59 18.20
N GLN A 263 17.51 -0.16 17.29
CA GLN A 263 17.87 0.17 15.91
C GLN A 263 18.96 1.23 15.82
N ASN A 264 19.93 0.98 14.94
CA ASN A 264 20.89 1.98 14.48
C ASN A 264 20.28 2.72 13.29
N THR A 265 19.80 3.95 13.51
CA THR A 265 19.08 4.73 12.49
C THR A 265 19.95 5.10 11.30
N ASP A 266 21.27 5.09 11.46
CA ASP A 266 22.24 5.36 10.38
C ASP A 266 22.58 4.09 9.59
N ARG A 267 22.25 2.91 10.15
CA ARG A 267 22.57 1.60 9.58
C ARG A 267 21.47 0.58 9.87
N LEU A 268 20.26 0.83 9.35
CA LEU A 268 19.07 0.00 9.55
C LEU A 268 19.32 -1.47 9.19
N LEU A 269 18.70 -2.45 9.88
CA LEU A 269 18.80 -3.87 9.52
C LEU A 269 17.47 -4.38 8.92
N PRO A 270 17.42 -4.69 7.61
CA PRO A 270 16.22 -5.24 6.98
C PRO A 270 15.87 -6.62 7.54
N GLN A 271 14.59 -6.83 7.82
CA GLN A 271 14.03 -8.09 8.31
C GLN A 271 13.31 -8.86 7.19
N ARG A 272 12.47 -8.17 6.42
CA ARG A 272 11.62 -8.79 5.39
C ARG A 272 11.39 -7.85 4.22
N VAL A 273 11.31 -8.42 3.02
CA VAL A 273 10.78 -7.78 1.81
C VAL A 273 9.58 -8.58 1.33
N ASN A 274 8.43 -7.94 1.24
CA ASN A 274 7.18 -8.57 0.80
C ASN A 274 6.63 -7.87 -0.44
N LEU A 275 6.38 -8.62 -1.51
CA LEU A 275 5.72 -8.13 -2.73
C LEU A 275 4.24 -8.52 -2.71
N LYS A 276 3.37 -7.56 -3.02
CA LYS A 276 1.96 -7.79 -3.39
C LYS A 276 1.71 -7.22 -4.76
N VAL A 277 0.91 -7.91 -5.55
CA VAL A 277 0.55 -7.48 -6.91
C VAL A 277 -0.94 -7.57 -7.16
N ASN A 278 -1.45 -6.62 -7.92
CA ASN A 278 -2.83 -6.63 -8.41
C ASN A 278 -2.82 -7.07 -9.87
N SER A 279 -3.24 -8.31 -10.14
CA SER A 279 -3.30 -8.85 -11.50
C SER A 279 -4.58 -9.65 -11.75
N LYS A 280 -4.97 -9.81 -13.03
CA LYS A 280 -6.10 -10.67 -13.40
C LYS A 280 -5.93 -12.12 -12.97
N SER A 281 -4.69 -12.60 -12.92
CA SER A 281 -4.35 -13.99 -12.60
C SER A 281 -4.23 -14.27 -11.10
N THR A 282 -3.82 -13.28 -10.31
CA THR A 282 -3.57 -13.43 -8.86
C THR A 282 -4.65 -12.78 -7.99
N GLY A 283 -5.54 -11.99 -8.59
CA GLY A 283 -6.50 -11.16 -7.86
C GLY A 283 -5.84 -9.94 -7.22
N ASN A 284 -6.65 -9.15 -6.51
CA ASN A 284 -6.16 -7.97 -5.80
C ASN A 284 -5.63 -8.32 -4.41
N GLN A 285 -4.33 -8.13 -4.25
CA GLN A 285 -3.61 -8.38 -3.00
C GLN A 285 -3.34 -7.09 -2.23
N ILE A 286 -3.31 -5.94 -2.92
CA ILE A 286 -3.08 -4.62 -2.32
C ILE A 286 -4.42 -4.11 -1.79
N LYS A 287 -4.62 -4.18 -0.47
CA LYS A 287 -5.87 -3.85 0.23
C LYS A 287 -5.78 -2.50 0.94
N ARG A 288 -5.57 -1.43 0.20
CA ARG A 288 -5.52 -0.06 0.73
C ARG A 288 -6.73 0.76 0.25
N ALA A 289 -7.15 1.74 1.04
CA ALA A 289 -8.13 2.73 0.61
C ALA A 289 -7.63 3.48 -0.63
N LYS A 290 -8.58 3.95 -1.43
CA LYS A 290 -8.28 4.68 -2.66
C LYS A 290 -7.53 5.97 -2.34
N ILE A 291 -6.44 6.20 -3.08
CA ILE A 291 -5.71 7.46 -3.05
C ILE A 291 -6.20 8.35 -4.19
N ARG A 292 -6.53 9.59 -3.84
CA ARG A 292 -6.99 10.63 -4.75
C ARG A 292 -6.15 11.89 -4.63
N ILE A 293 -5.94 12.56 -5.75
CA ILE A 293 -5.22 13.81 -5.87
C ILE A 293 -6.16 14.88 -6.43
N GLU A 294 -6.20 16.03 -5.76
CA GLU A 294 -6.99 17.19 -6.19
C GLU A 294 -6.16 18.47 -6.08
N SER A 295 -6.43 19.42 -6.97
CA SER A 295 -5.91 20.78 -6.87
C SER A 295 -6.93 21.65 -6.16
N ASP A 296 -6.49 22.44 -5.19
CA ASP A 296 -7.32 23.38 -4.44
C ASP A 296 -6.47 24.62 -4.12
N GLU A 297 -6.97 25.82 -4.44
CA GLU A 297 -6.27 27.10 -4.23
C GLU A 297 -4.79 27.12 -4.70
N ASN A 298 -4.49 26.57 -5.88
CA ASN A 298 -3.13 26.41 -6.44
C ASN A 298 -2.19 25.48 -5.64
N GLN A 299 -2.71 24.72 -4.67
CA GLN A 299 -2.01 23.67 -3.96
C GLN A 299 -2.53 22.29 -4.41
N LEU A 300 -1.70 21.26 -4.25
CA LEU A 300 -2.04 19.89 -4.62
C LEU A 300 -2.17 19.05 -3.33
N TYR A 301 -3.22 18.24 -3.25
CA TYR A 301 -3.57 17.51 -2.05
C TYR A 301 -3.80 16.03 -2.31
N LEU A 302 -3.31 15.20 -1.40
CA LEU A 302 -3.51 13.75 -1.38
C LEU A 302 -4.54 13.36 -0.32
N TYR A 303 -5.59 12.64 -0.75
CA TYR A 303 -6.66 12.12 0.09
C TYR A 303 -6.65 10.60 0.08
N CYS A 304 -6.70 10.00 1.27
CA CYS A 304 -6.82 8.56 1.47
C CYS A 304 -7.48 8.34 2.82
N ASN A 305 -8.44 7.42 2.92
CA ASN A 305 -9.14 7.16 4.18
C ASN A 305 -8.26 6.45 5.22
N ASP A 306 -7.18 5.81 4.80
CA ASP A 306 -6.22 5.18 5.70
C ASP A 306 -5.24 6.20 6.30
N TYR A 307 -5.27 7.46 5.82
CA TYR A 307 -4.31 8.50 6.18
C TYR A 307 -4.97 9.57 7.04
N THR A 308 -4.32 9.92 8.14
CA THR A 308 -4.68 11.08 8.96
C THR A 308 -3.81 12.27 8.58
N VAL A 309 -4.44 13.41 8.32
CA VAL A 309 -3.75 14.64 7.88
C VAL A 309 -2.80 15.15 8.96
N ARG A 310 -1.53 15.28 8.60
CA ARG A 310 -0.53 16.02 9.39
C ARG A 310 -0.38 17.41 8.78
N MET A 311 -1.07 18.38 9.37
CA MET A 311 -1.11 19.77 8.87
C MET A 311 0.30 20.35 8.74
N GLN A 312 0.60 20.90 7.55
CA GLN A 312 1.83 21.63 7.28
C GLN A 312 1.60 23.14 7.35
N LYS A 313 2.67 23.90 7.61
CA LYS A 313 2.60 25.38 7.61
C LYS A 313 2.21 25.88 6.21
N GLY A 314 1.21 26.76 6.14
CA GLY A 314 0.74 27.34 4.86
C GLY A 314 -0.22 26.44 4.07
N GLN A 315 -0.67 25.32 4.67
CA GLN A 315 -1.71 24.47 4.11
C GLN A 315 -3.09 25.10 4.30
N SER A 316 -3.85 25.32 3.22
CA SER A 316 -5.20 25.88 3.29
C SER A 316 -6.29 24.84 3.58
N ASN A 317 -6.23 23.67 2.94
CA ASN A 317 -7.20 22.60 3.09
C ASN A 317 -6.82 21.66 4.24
N LYS A 318 -7.69 21.52 5.26
CA LYS A 318 -7.42 20.70 6.45
C LYS A 318 -7.69 19.20 6.29
N ASN A 319 -8.29 18.79 5.16
CA ASN A 319 -8.78 17.44 4.96
C ASN A 319 -7.92 16.61 3.98
N GLY A 320 -6.89 17.21 3.37
CA GLY A 320 -5.95 16.53 2.49
C GLY A 320 -4.50 16.70 2.96
N ASN A 321 -3.63 15.75 2.64
CA ASN A 321 -2.20 15.90 2.88
C ASN A 321 -1.60 16.79 1.79
N LEU A 322 -0.95 17.89 2.17
CA LEU A 322 -0.33 18.81 1.21
C LEU A 322 0.85 18.13 0.49
N LEU A 323 0.81 18.12 -0.84
CA LEU A 323 1.89 17.67 -1.72
C LEU A 323 2.79 18.85 -2.07
N THR A 324 3.99 18.87 -1.47
CA THR A 324 4.99 19.91 -1.70
C THR A 324 5.96 19.47 -2.78
N LYS A 325 6.17 20.26 -3.84
CA LYS A 325 7.10 19.90 -4.92
C LYS A 325 8.50 19.59 -4.39
N SER A 326 9.10 18.55 -4.95
CA SER A 326 10.46 18.10 -4.67
C SER A 326 11.24 17.95 -5.98
N ASN A 327 12.56 18.11 -5.90
CA ASN A 327 13.48 17.79 -6.99
C ASN A 327 14.16 16.43 -6.80
N GLU A 328 13.84 15.73 -5.70
CA GLU A 328 14.42 14.43 -5.37
C GLU A 328 13.83 13.35 -6.28
N GLN A 329 14.71 12.59 -6.92
CA GLN A 329 14.33 11.41 -7.67
C GLN A 329 14.07 10.27 -6.69
N GLN A 330 12.97 9.54 -6.89
CA GLN A 330 12.67 8.37 -6.08
C GLN A 330 13.44 7.14 -6.56
N THR A 331 13.86 6.31 -5.60
CA THR A 331 14.33 4.96 -5.86
C THR A 331 13.20 4.13 -6.47
N SER A 332 13.41 3.51 -7.63
CA SER A 332 12.38 2.71 -8.27
C SER A 332 12.00 1.48 -7.41
N LEU A 333 10.79 0.94 -7.61
CA LEU A 333 10.36 -0.29 -6.90
C LEU A 333 11.35 -1.46 -7.06
N LYS A 334 11.90 -1.67 -8.26
CA LYS A 334 12.90 -2.73 -8.49
C LYS A 334 14.22 -2.42 -7.79
N ASP A 335 14.68 -1.17 -7.89
CA ASP A 335 15.92 -0.74 -7.24
C ASP A 335 15.82 -0.82 -5.72
N ALA A 336 14.66 -0.55 -5.12
CA ALA A 336 14.45 -0.67 -3.68
C ALA A 336 14.67 -2.11 -3.19
N ILE A 337 14.21 -3.11 -3.95
CA ILE A 337 14.44 -4.53 -3.67
C ILE A 337 15.94 -4.87 -3.79
N ILE A 338 16.58 -4.42 -4.89
CA ILE A 338 18.01 -4.68 -5.16
C ILE A 338 18.88 -4.05 -4.06
N GLN A 339 18.71 -2.76 -3.81
CA GLN A 339 19.47 -1.99 -2.82
C GLN A 339 19.30 -2.58 -1.42
N THR A 340 18.09 -3.02 -1.06
CA THR A 340 17.85 -3.66 0.25
C THR A 340 18.63 -4.96 0.39
N LYS A 341 18.66 -5.80 -0.65
CA LYS A 341 19.42 -7.06 -0.64
C LYS A 341 20.93 -6.80 -0.58
N GLU A 342 21.44 -5.92 -1.42
CA GLU A 342 22.86 -5.56 -1.45
C GLU A 342 23.31 -4.96 -0.12
N TYR A 343 22.47 -4.08 0.44
CA TYR A 343 22.71 -3.48 1.74
C TYR A 343 22.73 -4.54 2.85
N TYR A 344 21.78 -5.49 2.84
CA TYR A 344 21.77 -6.62 3.78
C TYR A 344 23.03 -7.49 3.65
N ASP A 345 23.48 -7.80 2.44
CA ASP A 345 24.70 -8.59 2.22
C ASP A 345 25.94 -7.90 2.78
N LYS A 346 26.07 -6.59 2.54
CA LYS A 346 27.14 -5.77 3.15
C LYS A 346 27.06 -5.78 4.67
N TYR A 347 25.85 -5.72 5.24
CA TYR A 347 25.67 -5.83 6.69
C TYR A 347 26.12 -7.20 7.20
N LYS A 348 25.80 -8.28 6.47
CA LYS A 348 26.18 -9.65 6.84
C LYS A 348 27.69 -9.88 6.79
N GLU A 349 28.39 -9.29 5.83
CA GLU A 349 29.85 -9.38 5.72
C GLU A 349 30.57 -8.65 6.86
N ASN A 350 30.03 -7.51 7.30
CA ASN A 350 30.58 -6.72 8.39
C ASN A 350 29.49 -6.32 9.40
N PRO A 351 29.06 -7.23 10.29
CA PRO A 351 27.89 -7.00 11.15
C PRO A 351 28.13 -5.91 12.19
N LEU A 352 29.37 -5.69 12.62
CA LEU A 352 29.68 -4.80 13.74
C LEU A 352 30.73 -3.76 13.33
N SER A 353 30.34 -2.49 13.29
CA SER A 353 31.27 -1.36 13.15
C SER A 353 31.17 -0.36 14.30
N SER A 354 30.15 -0.49 15.16
CA SER A 354 29.87 0.43 16.26
C SER A 354 29.11 -0.25 17.40
N ASN A 355 29.02 0.45 18.55
CA ASN A 355 28.16 0.05 19.66
C ASN A 355 26.68 -0.04 19.25
N ALA A 356 26.23 0.83 18.34
CA ALA A 356 24.87 0.82 17.82
C ALA A 356 24.58 -0.40 16.95
N ASP A 357 25.56 -0.85 16.16
CA ASP A 357 25.45 -2.10 15.40
C ASP A 357 25.34 -3.32 16.32
N LEU A 358 26.15 -3.37 17.39
CA LEU A 358 26.05 -4.46 18.36
C LEU A 358 24.67 -4.51 19.01
N MET A 359 24.16 -3.35 19.44
CA MET A 359 22.84 -3.24 20.06
C MET A 359 21.74 -3.69 19.09
N GLN A 360 21.76 -3.19 17.85
CA GLN A 360 20.78 -3.57 16.83
C GLN A 360 20.84 -5.05 16.50
N LEU A 361 22.04 -5.63 16.33
CA LEU A 361 22.20 -7.04 16.03
C LEU A 361 21.67 -7.93 17.16
N VAL A 362 22.02 -7.62 18.41
CA VAL A 362 21.51 -8.36 19.57
C VAL A 362 20.00 -8.20 19.72
N GLY A 363 19.46 -7.00 19.47
CA GLY A 363 18.01 -6.75 19.42
C GLY A 363 17.31 -7.61 18.37
N ALA A 364 17.85 -7.65 17.15
CA ALA A 364 17.32 -8.43 16.04
C ALA A 364 17.36 -9.95 16.29
N ILE A 365 18.44 -10.46 16.89
CA ILE A 365 18.53 -11.86 17.30
C ILE A 365 17.50 -12.14 18.40
N SER A 366 17.39 -11.27 19.40
CA SER A 366 16.44 -11.38 20.51
C SER A 366 14.98 -11.41 20.02
N ASP A 367 14.63 -10.61 19.00
CA ASP A 367 13.30 -10.61 18.40
C ASP A 367 12.90 -11.96 17.78
N ASN A 368 13.89 -12.74 17.35
CA ASN A 368 13.67 -14.10 16.83
C ASN A 368 13.71 -15.18 17.93
N HIS A 369 13.99 -14.82 19.20
CA HIS A 369 14.18 -15.73 20.33
C HIS A 369 13.39 -15.28 21.57
N ASP A 370 12.09 -15.02 21.42
CA ASP A 370 11.17 -14.66 22.51
C ASP A 370 11.64 -13.47 23.38
N LYS A 371 12.31 -12.50 22.75
CA LYS A 371 12.86 -11.30 23.41
C LYS A 371 13.92 -11.60 24.47
N LYS A 372 14.72 -12.66 24.25
CA LYS A 372 15.80 -13.06 25.16
C LYS A 372 17.17 -12.89 24.51
N VAL A 373 18.15 -12.57 25.37
CA VAL A 373 19.57 -12.62 25.06
C VAL A 373 20.20 -13.68 25.96
N GLY A 374 20.57 -14.80 25.37
CA GLY A 374 20.80 -16.05 26.11
C GLY A 374 19.53 -16.43 26.89
N ASN A 375 19.63 -16.52 28.21
CA ASN A 375 18.51 -16.87 29.09
C ASN A 375 17.83 -15.67 29.76
N LEU A 376 18.24 -14.44 29.42
CA LEU A 376 17.75 -13.22 30.08
C LEU A 376 16.77 -12.49 29.16
N GLY A 377 15.62 -12.09 29.70
CA GLY A 377 14.72 -11.19 28.99
C GLY A 377 15.24 -9.76 29.00
N VAL A 378 15.14 -9.09 27.85
CA VAL A 378 15.60 -7.70 27.65
C VAL A 378 14.44 -6.80 27.22
N ASN A 379 14.52 -5.51 27.55
CA ASN A 379 13.48 -4.53 27.19
C ASN A 379 14.08 -3.31 26.48
N PHE A 380 14.02 -3.35 25.14
CA PHE A 380 14.38 -2.23 24.28
C PHE A 380 13.30 -1.14 24.17
N GLY A 381 12.16 -1.29 24.85
CA GLY A 381 11.11 -0.26 24.94
C GLY A 381 11.28 0.72 26.11
N GLU A 382 12.25 0.47 27.01
CA GLU A 382 12.55 1.34 28.15
C GLU A 382 13.85 2.14 27.93
N LYS A 383 14.92 1.79 28.65
CA LYS A 383 16.19 2.51 28.64
C LYS A 383 17.25 1.61 28.03
N TYR A 384 17.93 2.13 27.03
CA TYR A 384 19.10 1.49 26.43
C TYR A 384 20.07 2.57 25.96
N GLY A 385 21.28 2.19 25.61
CA GLY A 385 22.28 3.15 25.15
C GLY A 385 23.58 2.52 24.69
N THR A 386 24.27 3.26 23.84
CA THR A 386 25.48 2.84 23.11
C THR A 386 26.70 3.71 23.44
N ASN A 387 26.54 4.70 24.33
CA ASN A 387 27.60 5.67 24.68
C ASN A 387 28.54 5.14 25.78
N LEU A 388 28.90 3.86 25.72
CA LEU A 388 29.83 3.22 26.67
C LEU A 388 31.22 3.13 26.06
N GLN A 389 32.24 3.44 26.86
CA GLN A 389 33.63 3.20 26.48
C GLN A 389 34.08 1.86 27.05
N PRO A 390 34.71 0.98 26.24
CA PRO A 390 35.21 -0.30 26.75
C PRO A 390 36.15 -0.18 27.96
N THR A 391 36.92 0.91 28.03
CA THR A 391 37.85 1.20 29.13
C THR A 391 37.15 1.42 30.47
N ASP A 392 35.88 1.83 30.47
CA ASP A 392 35.11 2.07 31.70
C ASP A 392 34.73 0.74 32.40
N TYR A 393 34.82 -0.39 31.67
CA TYR A 393 34.37 -1.71 32.12
C TYR A 393 35.45 -2.77 31.92
N GLN A 394 36.66 -2.49 32.42
CA GLN A 394 37.76 -3.45 32.46
C GLN A 394 37.39 -4.66 33.33
N GLY A 395 37.14 -5.81 32.69
CA GLY A 395 36.82 -7.04 33.40
C GLY A 395 38.05 -7.66 34.07
N ILE A 396 37.81 -8.33 35.19
CA ILE A 396 38.78 -9.14 35.94
C ILE A 396 38.26 -10.59 35.96
N SER A 397 39.13 -11.55 35.63
CA SER A 397 38.80 -12.98 35.66
C SER A 397 38.83 -13.55 37.08
N VAL A 398 38.33 -14.78 37.23
CA VAL A 398 38.25 -15.47 38.54
C VAL A 398 39.60 -15.67 39.23
N ASN A 399 40.70 -15.64 38.48
CA ASN A 399 42.07 -15.73 38.99
C ASN A 399 42.73 -14.37 39.27
N GLY A 400 42.01 -13.26 39.07
CA GLY A 400 42.50 -11.89 39.34
C GLY A 400 43.15 -11.18 38.16
N ASP A 401 43.29 -11.83 37.00
CA ASP A 401 43.89 -11.22 35.82
C ASP A 401 42.93 -10.28 35.08
N LYS A 402 43.49 -9.29 34.37
CA LYS A 402 42.70 -8.41 33.49
C LYS A 402 42.23 -9.18 32.27
N GLN A 403 40.93 -9.17 32.02
CA GLN A 403 40.33 -9.70 30.79
C GLN A 403 40.61 -8.75 29.61
N PRO A 404 40.62 -9.23 28.35
CA PRO A 404 40.67 -8.34 27.19
C PRO A 404 39.52 -7.34 27.19
N LEU A 405 39.77 -6.14 26.67
CA LEU A 405 38.72 -5.12 26.49
C LEU A 405 37.74 -5.58 25.41
N MET A 406 36.45 -5.30 25.63
CA MET A 406 35.42 -5.50 24.61
C MET A 406 35.66 -4.54 23.44
N GLN A 407 35.34 -4.97 22.22
CA GLN A 407 35.42 -4.13 21.02
C GLN A 407 34.23 -3.17 20.94
N TYR A 408 33.04 -3.67 21.26
CA TYR A 408 31.79 -2.90 21.25
C TYR A 408 30.97 -3.22 22.49
N MET A 409 30.17 -2.26 22.95
CA MET A 409 29.37 -2.39 24.17
C MET A 409 28.05 -1.63 24.07
N PHE A 410 27.01 -2.17 24.72
CA PHE A 410 25.77 -1.45 24.94
C PHE A 410 25.13 -1.84 26.26
N LEU A 411 24.19 -1.01 26.73
CA LEU A 411 23.34 -1.30 27.87
C LEU A 411 21.88 -1.36 27.48
N VAL A 412 21.11 -2.18 28.19
CA VAL A 412 19.67 -2.32 28.02
C VAL A 412 18.98 -2.66 29.34
N SER A 413 17.77 -2.16 29.54
CA SER A 413 16.92 -2.55 30.66
C SER A 413 16.64 -4.07 30.63
N PRO A 414 16.65 -4.76 31.79
CA PRO A 414 16.09 -6.11 31.87
C PRO A 414 14.57 -6.07 31.67
N SER A 415 13.97 -7.14 31.15
CA SER A 415 12.51 -7.22 30.97
C SER A 415 11.73 -7.33 32.29
N ALA A 416 12.39 -7.81 33.34
CA ALA A 416 11.85 -7.84 34.70
C ALA A 416 12.99 -7.60 35.70
N TYR A 417 12.71 -6.83 36.74
CA TYR A 417 13.67 -6.58 37.80
C TYR A 417 13.79 -7.82 38.70
N SER A 418 15.02 -8.33 38.84
CA SER A 418 15.39 -9.28 39.88
C SER A 418 16.45 -8.62 40.76
N GLU A 419 16.24 -8.61 42.07
CA GLU A 419 17.21 -8.03 43.02
C GLU A 419 18.57 -8.72 42.95
N ASN A 420 18.59 -10.03 42.64
CA ASN A 420 19.79 -10.85 42.48
C ASN A 420 20.17 -11.11 41.01
N GLY A 421 19.58 -10.36 40.07
CA GLY A 421 19.87 -10.50 38.64
C GLY A 421 21.25 -9.95 38.27
N PRO A 422 21.82 -10.33 37.11
CA PRO A 422 23.15 -9.89 36.66
C PRO A 422 23.18 -8.41 36.21
N ALA A 423 22.23 -7.59 36.63
CA ALA A 423 22.12 -6.20 36.24
C ALA A 423 23.07 -5.34 37.08
N VAL A 424 23.82 -4.46 36.41
CA VAL A 424 24.71 -3.49 37.02
C VAL A 424 23.89 -2.27 37.44
N THR A 425 24.05 -1.84 38.69
CA THR A 425 23.34 -0.65 39.21
C THR A 425 24.15 0.59 38.89
N THR A 426 23.52 1.56 38.23
CA THR A 426 24.11 2.87 37.90
C THR A 426 23.23 3.98 38.48
N THR A 427 23.74 5.21 38.47
CA THR A 427 22.94 6.41 38.82
C THR A 427 21.72 6.61 37.92
N ARG A 428 21.68 5.98 36.74
CA ARG A 428 20.59 6.08 35.76
C ARG A 428 19.58 4.92 35.82
N GLY A 429 19.85 3.92 36.65
CA GLY A 429 19.06 2.70 36.80
C GLY A 429 19.89 1.42 36.77
N LYS A 430 19.22 0.27 36.81
CA LYS A 430 19.84 -1.05 36.68
C LYS A 430 19.83 -1.50 35.23
N PHE A 431 20.97 -1.96 34.73
CA PHE A 431 21.14 -2.32 33.32
C PHE A 431 21.84 -3.66 33.14
N LEU A 432 21.45 -4.39 32.10
CA LEU A 432 22.27 -5.44 31.54
C LEU A 432 23.27 -4.79 30.60
N ILE A 433 24.56 -5.05 30.80
CA ILE A 433 25.64 -4.50 29.97
C ILE A 433 26.24 -5.64 29.16
N TYR A 434 26.09 -5.55 27.84
CA TYR A 434 26.61 -6.53 26.92
C TYR A 434 27.82 -5.97 26.17
N GLY A 435 28.79 -6.84 25.90
CA GLY A 435 30.01 -6.53 25.17
C GLY A 435 30.28 -7.58 24.09
N SER A 436 30.93 -7.17 23.01
CA SER A 436 31.39 -8.07 21.96
C SER A 436 32.90 -8.13 21.91
N LEU A 437 33.45 -9.33 21.78
CA LEU A 437 34.86 -9.59 21.54
C LEU A 437 34.99 -10.81 20.63
N ASP A 438 35.79 -10.71 19.57
CA ASP A 438 36.02 -11.78 18.59
C ASP A 438 34.71 -12.42 18.09
N ASN A 439 33.72 -11.57 17.79
CA ASN A 439 32.38 -11.96 17.34
C ASN A 439 31.59 -12.85 18.32
N LYS A 440 31.91 -12.79 19.62
CA LYS A 440 31.19 -13.45 20.70
C LYS A 440 30.56 -12.43 21.63
N LEU A 441 29.39 -12.76 22.17
CA LEU A 441 28.67 -11.89 23.10
C LEU A 441 29.03 -12.23 24.55
N PHE A 442 29.31 -11.22 25.34
CA PHE A 442 29.58 -11.31 26.77
C PHE A 442 28.61 -10.45 27.55
N LEU A 443 28.26 -10.89 28.74
CA LEU A 443 27.48 -10.14 29.72
C LEU A 443 28.41 -9.73 30.87
N LEU A 444 28.37 -8.46 31.22
CA LEU A 444 29.08 -7.95 32.39
C LEU A 444 28.35 -8.41 33.65
N LYS A 445 29.08 -9.04 34.56
CA LYS A 445 28.58 -9.40 35.89
C LYS A 445 29.31 -8.60 36.95
N GLN A 446 28.54 -8.12 37.92
CA GLN A 446 29.03 -7.51 39.14
C GLN A 446 28.57 -8.39 40.31
N PRO A 447 29.47 -8.90 41.18
CA PRO A 447 29.12 -9.83 42.25
C PRO A 447 28.10 -9.28 43.25
N ASP A 448 28.20 -7.99 43.54
CA ASP A 448 27.29 -7.23 44.40
C ASP A 448 27.33 -5.75 43.98
N LYS A 449 26.38 -4.94 44.45
CA LYS A 449 26.23 -3.53 44.05
C LYS A 449 27.42 -2.63 44.40
N ASP A 450 28.22 -3.01 45.40
CA ASP A 450 29.32 -2.21 45.96
C ASP A 450 30.70 -2.70 45.47
N SER A 451 30.73 -3.83 44.75
CA SER A 451 31.95 -4.41 44.21
C SER A 451 32.55 -3.52 43.13
N THR A 452 33.81 -3.16 43.29
CA THR A 452 34.61 -2.45 42.28
C THR A 452 35.09 -3.38 41.17
N THR A 453 34.89 -4.69 41.32
CA THR A 453 35.34 -5.71 40.37
C THR A 453 34.17 -6.21 39.54
N VAL A 454 34.36 -6.24 38.22
CA VAL A 454 33.39 -6.76 37.27
C VAL A 454 34.02 -7.86 36.44
N THR A 455 33.21 -8.80 35.96
CA THR A 455 33.69 -9.93 35.15
C THR A 455 32.82 -10.10 33.92
N TRP A 456 33.45 -10.18 32.75
CA TRP A 456 32.78 -10.54 31.50
C TRP A 456 32.56 -12.05 31.44
N THR A 457 31.30 -12.45 31.29
CA THR A 457 30.90 -13.85 31.15
C THR A 457 30.37 -14.10 29.75
N LEU A 458 30.89 -15.10 29.05
CA LEU A 458 30.37 -15.50 27.73
C LEU A 458 28.88 -15.84 27.82
N VAL A 459 28.08 -15.24 26.93
CA VAL A 459 26.69 -15.64 26.73
C VAL A 459 26.71 -16.89 25.86
N LYS A 460 26.54 -18.05 26.50
CA LYS A 460 26.53 -19.34 25.80
C LYS A 460 25.36 -19.41 24.84
N ASP A 461 25.57 -20.13 23.74
CA ASP A 461 24.55 -20.44 22.72
C ASP A 461 23.87 -19.20 22.11
N PHE A 462 24.60 -18.08 22.08
CA PHE A 462 24.14 -16.83 21.47
C PHE A 462 25.17 -16.34 20.45
N GLU A 463 25.01 -16.79 19.22
CA GLU A 463 25.90 -16.41 18.13
C GLU A 463 25.49 -15.04 17.56
N LEU A 464 26.47 -14.16 17.35
CA LEU A 464 26.29 -12.86 16.71
C LEU A 464 26.16 -13.01 15.19
N GLN A 465 25.16 -13.79 14.76
CA GLN A 465 24.82 -13.97 13.36
C GLN A 465 23.66 -13.07 12.96
N VAL A 466 23.81 -12.38 11.82
CA VAL A 466 22.75 -11.56 11.25
C VAL A 466 21.56 -12.45 10.87
N PRO A 467 20.34 -12.18 11.38
CA PRO A 467 19.14 -12.89 10.97
C PRO A 467 18.95 -12.91 9.46
N LYS A 468 18.33 -13.97 8.94
CA LYS A 468 18.08 -14.10 7.49
C LYS A 468 17.05 -13.07 7.03
N LEU A 469 17.38 -12.28 6.01
CA LEU A 469 16.41 -11.48 5.27
C LEU A 469 15.41 -12.40 4.57
N ILE A 470 14.12 -12.18 4.80
CA ILE A 470 13.05 -13.00 4.25
C ILE A 470 12.44 -12.28 3.04
N PHE A 471 12.36 -12.96 1.90
CA PHE A 471 11.58 -12.51 0.75
C PHE A 471 10.26 -13.28 0.68
N SER A 472 9.17 -12.56 0.47
CA SER A 472 7.85 -13.17 0.35
C SER A 472 6.99 -12.54 -0.74
N LEU A 473 6.05 -13.34 -1.23
CA LEU A 473 5.04 -13.00 -2.23
C LEU A 473 3.66 -13.37 -1.66
N ASN A 474 2.67 -12.51 -1.82
CA ASN A 474 1.27 -12.84 -1.48
C ASN A 474 0.46 -13.29 -2.67
#